data_AF-A0A844FPB5-F1
#
_entry.id   AF-A0A844FPB5-F1
#
_cell.length_a   1.000
_cell.length_b   1.000
_cell.length_c   1.000
_cell.angle_alpha   90.00
_cell.angle_beta   90.00
_cell.angle_gamma   90.00
#
_symmetry.space_group_name_H-M   'P 1'
#
loop_
_entity.id
_entity.type
_entity.pdbx_description
1 polymer ?
#
loop_
_entity_poly.entity_id
_entity_poly.type
_entity_poly.pdbx_seq_one_letter_code
_entity_poly.pdbx_strand_id
1 'polypeptide(L)'
;MMWFRKNEKVTVYGYLKFHGKKYYQVGPLQFIETKYFKKLPYKITMQVVGHVRNITIIDPDGNKESIEQDADFNRIVHQNWKTKKKTYGKWNVVYYKAYKVPQIDGYTSSVKTVPRKRAYPWSKDEDIVVTYKENK
;
A
#
# COMPACT_ATOMS: atom_id res chain seq x y z
N MET A 1 -19.03 6.63 21.36
CA MET A 1 -19.55 7.81 20.64
C MET A 1 -18.50 8.92 20.79
N MET A 2 -17.96 9.46 19.70
CA MET A 2 -16.99 10.56 19.77
C MET A 2 -17.70 11.85 20.23
N TRP A 3 -17.30 12.41 21.37
CA TRP A 3 -17.84 13.66 21.89
C TRP A 3 -16.96 14.82 21.44
N PHE A 4 -17.46 15.64 20.51
CA PHE A 4 -16.78 16.86 20.09
C PHE A 4 -17.16 18.04 21.00
N ARG A 5 -16.18 18.83 21.41
CA ARG A 5 -16.40 20.06 22.20
C ARG A 5 -16.75 21.22 21.27
N LYS A 6 -17.63 22.13 21.70
CA LYS A 6 -17.94 23.36 20.95
C LYS A 6 -16.64 24.15 20.69
N ASN A 7 -16.47 24.65 19.46
CA ASN A 7 -15.28 25.30 18.91
C ASN A 7 -14.04 24.39 18.70
N GLU A 8 -14.17 23.08 18.87
CA GLU A 8 -13.10 22.14 18.56
C GLU A 8 -12.78 22.15 17.06
N LYS A 9 -11.51 21.92 16.73
CA LYS A 9 -11.07 21.77 15.35
C LYS A 9 -11.26 20.31 14.92
N VAL A 10 -12.03 20.09 13.86
CA VAL A 10 -12.42 18.76 13.40
C VAL A 10 -11.86 18.43 12.02
N THR A 11 -11.53 17.16 11.81
CA THR A 11 -11.20 16.64 10.48
C THR A 11 -12.48 16.52 9.66
N VAL A 12 -12.54 17.19 8.52
CA VAL A 12 -13.73 17.23 7.66
C VAL A 12 -13.48 16.40 6.41
N TYR A 13 -14.22 15.30 6.25
CA TYR A 13 -14.16 14.41 5.09
C TYR A 13 -15.10 14.84 3.95
N GLY A 14 -16.17 15.55 4.29
CA GLY A 14 -17.21 15.94 3.33
C GLY A 14 -18.19 16.96 3.90
N TYR A 15 -19.23 17.25 3.13
CA TYR A 15 -20.29 18.17 3.52
C TYR A 15 -21.66 17.59 3.19
N LEU A 16 -22.63 17.84 4.05
CA LEU A 16 -24.04 17.60 3.79
C LEU A 16 -24.80 18.92 3.92
N LYS A 17 -25.71 19.19 2.98
CA LYS A 17 -26.71 20.25 3.13
C LYS A 17 -28.05 19.60 3.40
N PHE A 18 -28.69 19.98 4.49
CA PHE A 18 -30.01 19.44 4.87
C PHE A 18 -30.83 20.58 5.49
N HIS A 19 -32.01 20.85 4.93
CA HIS A 19 -32.89 21.98 5.31
C HIS A 19 -32.16 23.32 5.47
N GLY A 20 -31.37 23.73 4.47
CA GLY A 20 -30.65 25.01 4.48
C GLY A 20 -29.45 25.09 5.43
N LYS A 21 -29.24 24.08 6.29
CA LYS A 21 -28.08 23.99 7.19
C LYS A 21 -26.98 23.16 6.56
N LYS A 22 -25.73 23.54 6.86
CA LYS A 22 -24.53 22.85 6.38
C LYS A 22 -23.91 22.05 7.54
N TYR A 23 -23.51 20.82 7.24
CA TYR A 23 -22.90 19.90 8.19
C TYR A 23 -21.53 19.45 7.67
N TYR A 24 -20.55 19.35 8.56
CA TYR A 24 -19.29 18.66 8.31
C TYR A 24 -19.51 17.16 8.49
N GLN A 25 -19.08 16.36 7.51
CA GLN A 25 -18.92 14.92 7.71
C GLN A 25 -17.59 14.67 8.42
N VAL A 26 -17.64 14.07 9.61
CA VAL A 26 -16.48 13.82 10.48
C VAL A 26 -16.20 12.33 10.70
N GLY A 27 -16.98 11.46 10.08
CA GLY A 27 -16.82 10.01 10.07
C GLY A 27 -17.92 9.32 9.24
N PRO A 28 -17.94 7.99 9.14
CA PRO A 28 -19.03 7.24 8.51
C PRO A 28 -20.36 7.57 9.20
N LEU A 29 -21.29 8.15 8.45
CA LEU A 29 -22.60 8.61 8.94
C LEU A 29 -22.57 9.62 10.12
N GLN A 30 -21.42 10.23 10.40
CA GLN A 30 -21.29 11.21 11.47
C GLN A 30 -21.23 12.62 10.88
N PHE A 31 -22.25 13.42 11.19
CA PHE A 31 -22.42 14.78 10.69
C PHE A 31 -22.60 15.76 11.84
N ILE A 32 -21.89 16.89 11.78
CA ILE A 32 -21.96 17.93 12.81
C ILE A 32 -22.19 19.31 12.16
N GLU A 33 -23.06 20.13 12.76
CA GLU A 33 -23.41 21.44 12.22
C GLU A 33 -22.18 22.36 12.19
N THR A 34 -21.87 22.97 11.04
CA THR A 34 -20.62 23.74 10.87
C THR A 34 -20.52 24.94 11.82
N LYS A 35 -21.66 25.43 12.34
CA LYS A 35 -21.75 26.58 13.26
C LYS A 35 -20.94 26.38 14.54
N TYR A 36 -20.78 25.15 15.00
CA TYR A 36 -20.16 24.86 16.30
C TYR A 36 -18.71 24.39 16.23
N PHE A 37 -18.15 24.22 15.04
CA PHE A 37 -16.84 23.57 14.87
C PHE A 37 -15.98 24.32 13.86
N LYS A 38 -14.67 24.27 14.06
CA LYS A 38 -13.70 24.83 13.10
C LYS A 38 -13.14 23.71 12.25
N LYS A 39 -13.12 23.86 10.93
CA LYS A 39 -12.45 22.89 10.06
C LYS A 39 -10.94 22.90 10.32
N LEU A 40 -10.35 21.74 10.59
CA LEU A 40 -8.90 21.58 10.60
C LEU A 40 -8.33 21.94 9.23
N PRO A 41 -7.18 22.62 9.17
CA PRO A 41 -6.61 23.08 7.91
C PRO A 41 -5.91 21.95 7.13
N TYR A 42 -6.31 20.70 7.29
CA TYR A 42 -5.69 19.57 6.63
C TYR A 42 -6.53 19.07 5.45
N LYS A 43 -5.87 18.84 4.31
CA LYS A 43 -6.34 17.98 3.24
C LYS A 43 -5.77 16.59 3.49
N ILE A 44 -6.61 15.56 3.45
CA ILE A 44 -6.18 14.17 3.56
C ILE A 44 -6.08 13.59 2.15
N THR A 45 -4.95 12.97 1.84
CA THR A 45 -4.72 12.25 0.58
C THR A 45 -4.06 10.92 0.88
N MET A 46 -4.18 9.96 -0.03
CA MET A 46 -3.45 8.69 0.04
C MET A 46 -2.23 8.78 -0.87
N GLN A 47 -1.06 8.41 -0.37
CA GLN A 47 0.12 8.18 -1.20
C GLN A 47 0.22 6.67 -1.44
N VAL A 48 0.42 6.28 -2.69
CA VAL A 48 0.60 4.89 -3.12
C VAL A 48 1.95 4.77 -3.83
N VAL A 49 2.65 3.67 -3.59
CA VAL A 49 3.90 3.27 -4.28
C VAL A 49 3.83 1.77 -4.50
N GLY A 50 4.03 1.31 -5.74
CA GLY A 50 4.11 -0.11 -6.08
C GLY A 50 5.55 -0.50 -6.40
N HIS A 51 5.89 -1.74 -6.08
CA HIS A 51 7.13 -2.41 -6.49
C HIS A 51 6.80 -3.82 -6.97
N VAL A 52 7.63 -4.36 -7.83
CA VAL A 52 7.43 -5.68 -8.43
C VAL A 52 8.63 -6.59 -8.13
N ARG A 53 8.35 -7.87 -7.87
CA ARG A 53 9.35 -8.94 -7.90
C ARG A 53 9.03 -9.94 -9.01
N ASN A 54 9.91 -10.01 -10.00
CA ASN A 54 9.85 -10.96 -11.10
C ASN A 54 10.71 -12.18 -10.80
N ILE A 55 10.13 -13.37 -10.96
CA ILE A 55 10.84 -14.64 -10.85
C ILE A 55 10.80 -15.31 -12.22
N THR A 56 11.94 -15.38 -12.89
CA THR A 56 12.10 -16.03 -14.19
C THR A 56 12.66 -17.43 -14.00
N ILE A 57 11.90 -18.44 -14.40
CA ILE A 57 12.34 -19.84 -14.45
C ILE A 57 12.83 -20.12 -15.85
N ILE A 58 14.06 -20.64 -15.97
CA ILE A 58 14.63 -21.11 -17.24
C ILE A 58 14.77 -22.62 -17.13
N ASP A 59 13.89 -23.34 -17.84
CA ASP A 59 13.86 -24.80 -17.88
C ASP A 59 15.07 -25.37 -18.63
N PRO A 60 15.37 -26.67 -18.45
CA PRO A 60 16.45 -27.34 -19.20
C PRO A 60 16.35 -27.22 -20.72
N ASP A 61 15.13 -27.21 -21.25
CA ASP A 61 14.85 -27.04 -22.69
C ASP A 61 15.04 -25.60 -23.19
N GLY A 62 15.40 -24.67 -22.30
CA GLY A 62 15.57 -23.25 -22.60
C GLY A 62 14.27 -22.42 -22.56
N ASN A 63 13.13 -23.06 -22.27
CA ASN A 63 11.85 -22.38 -22.08
C ASN A 63 11.91 -21.45 -20.86
N LYS A 64 11.20 -20.32 -20.95
CA LYS A 64 11.18 -19.29 -19.91
C LYS A 64 9.76 -19.04 -19.41
N GLU A 65 9.57 -19.14 -18.11
CA GLU A 65 8.34 -18.75 -17.41
C GLU A 65 8.64 -17.56 -16.49
N SER A 66 7.75 -16.57 -16.45
CA SER A 66 7.88 -15.41 -15.54
C SER A 66 6.72 -15.36 -14.57
N ILE A 67 7.04 -15.24 -13.28
CA ILE A 67 6.08 -15.10 -12.19
C ILE A 67 6.26 -13.71 -11.57
N GLU A 68 5.24 -12.88 -11.69
CA GLU A 68 5.19 -11.53 -11.13
C GLU A 68 4.60 -11.53 -9.71
N GLN A 69 5.15 -10.70 -8.83
CA GLN A 69 4.62 -10.50 -7.48
C GLN A 69 4.60 -9.01 -7.12
N ASP A 70 3.40 -8.49 -6.85
CA ASP A 70 3.20 -7.10 -6.47
C ASP A 70 3.46 -6.82 -4.99
N ALA A 71 4.02 -5.64 -4.72
CA ALA A 71 4.12 -5.05 -3.40
C ALA A 71 3.58 -3.61 -3.37
N ASP A 72 2.29 -3.48 -3.02
CA ASP A 72 1.60 -2.19 -2.95
C ASP A 72 1.65 -1.54 -1.57
N PHE A 73 2.33 -0.40 -1.50
CA PHE A 73 2.42 0.41 -0.31
C PHE A 73 1.46 1.58 -0.36
N ASN A 74 0.75 1.82 0.74
CA ASN A 74 -0.06 3.00 0.93
C ASN A 74 0.15 3.63 2.31
N ARG A 75 0.03 4.97 2.36
CA ARG A 75 -0.01 5.74 3.60
C ARG A 75 -0.90 6.96 3.48
N ILE A 76 -1.47 7.38 4.60
CA ILE A 76 -2.21 8.63 4.71
C ILE A 76 -1.24 9.82 4.73
N VAL A 77 -1.55 10.87 4.00
CA VAL A 77 -0.81 12.13 3.98
C VAL A 77 -1.74 13.27 4.39
N HIS A 78 -1.37 13.97 5.45
CA HIS A 78 -2.03 15.20 5.88
C HIS A 78 -1.26 16.38 5.30
N GLN A 79 -1.90 17.18 4.46
CA GLN A 79 -1.32 18.43 3.96
C GLN A 79 -2.04 19.62 4.56
N ASN A 80 -1.31 20.50 5.26
CA ASN A 80 -1.87 21.76 5.70
C ASN A 80 -2.11 22.66 4.48
N TRP A 81 -3.36 23.01 4.17
CA TRP A 81 -3.66 23.78 2.96
C TRP A 81 -3.17 25.23 3.02
N LYS A 82 -2.97 25.79 4.22
CA LYS A 82 -2.44 27.14 4.44
C LYS A 82 -0.92 27.18 4.32
N THR A 83 -0.20 26.30 5.01
CA THR A 83 1.28 26.30 5.03
C THR A 83 1.90 25.40 3.96
N LYS A 84 1.08 24.59 3.27
CA LYS A 84 1.48 23.53 2.33
C LYS A 84 2.33 22.40 2.92
N LYS A 85 2.67 22.43 4.21
CA LYS A 85 3.43 21.38 4.92
C LYS A 85 2.70 20.03 4.90
N LYS A 86 3.43 18.95 4.65
CA LYS A 86 2.93 17.56 4.65
C LYS A 86 3.40 16.81 5.89
N THR A 87 2.51 16.04 6.49
CA THR A 87 2.81 15.06 7.53
C THR A 87 2.38 13.69 7.02
N TYR A 88 3.32 12.75 7.05
CA TYR A 88 3.12 11.41 6.50
C TYR A 88 2.82 10.42 7.62
N GLY A 89 1.76 9.64 7.43
CA GLY A 89 1.45 8.49 8.28
C GLY A 89 2.43 7.33 8.05
N LYS A 90 2.21 6.25 8.80
CA LYS A 90 2.95 5.01 8.63
C LYS A 90 2.52 4.32 7.33
N TRP A 91 3.48 3.67 6.68
CA TRP A 91 3.21 2.74 5.59
C TRP A 91 2.56 1.46 6.12
N ASN A 92 1.71 0.83 5.32
CA ASN A 92 1.32 -0.57 5.51
C ASN A 92 2.57 -1.49 5.40
N VAL A 93 2.45 -2.70 5.93
CA VAL A 93 3.50 -3.72 5.83
C VAL A 93 3.15 -4.70 4.72
N VAL A 94 4.11 -4.92 3.81
CA VAL A 94 3.93 -5.77 2.63
C VAL A 94 5.07 -6.79 2.53
N TYR A 95 4.75 -7.97 2.02
CA TYR A 95 5.71 -9.06 1.84
C TYR A 95 5.49 -9.71 0.49
N TYR A 96 6.59 -10.01 -0.20
CA TYR A 96 6.58 -10.95 -1.29
C TYR A 96 6.37 -12.38 -0.76
N LYS A 97 5.50 -13.15 -1.41
CA LYS A 97 5.16 -14.52 -1.00
C LYS A 97 6.32 -15.47 -1.30
N ALA A 98 6.52 -16.48 -0.47
CA ALA A 98 7.46 -17.55 -0.83
C ALA A 98 6.97 -18.23 -2.12
N TYR A 99 7.90 -18.58 -3.01
CA TYR A 99 7.60 -19.30 -4.24
C TYR A 99 8.43 -20.59 -4.27
N LYS A 100 7.74 -21.73 -4.32
CA LYS A 100 8.38 -23.05 -4.43
C LYS A 100 8.73 -23.27 -5.90
N VAL A 101 10.00 -23.54 -6.18
CA VAL A 101 10.46 -23.82 -7.53
C VAL A 101 9.99 -25.24 -7.92
N PRO A 102 9.46 -25.44 -9.14
CA PRO A 102 9.13 -26.77 -9.64
C PRO A 102 10.32 -27.73 -9.57
N GLN A 103 10.05 -29.02 -9.37
CA GLN A 103 11.08 -30.05 -9.48
C GLN A 103 10.97 -30.69 -10.86
N ILE A 104 12.11 -30.89 -11.50
CA ILE A 104 12.22 -31.54 -12.80
C ILE A 104 13.12 -32.77 -12.61
N ASP A 105 12.62 -33.94 -12.97
CA ASP A 105 13.35 -35.20 -12.82
C ASP A 105 14.65 -35.17 -13.63
N GLY A 106 15.74 -35.65 -13.03
CA GLY A 106 17.06 -35.59 -13.64
C GLY A 106 17.76 -34.22 -13.54
N TYR A 107 17.13 -33.19 -12.96
CA TYR A 107 17.71 -31.86 -12.82
C TYR A 107 17.66 -31.32 -11.39
N THR A 108 18.59 -30.42 -11.08
CA THR A 108 18.63 -29.62 -9.84
C THR A 108 18.54 -28.14 -10.18
N SER A 109 17.54 -27.47 -9.63
CA SER A 109 17.36 -26.02 -9.71
C SER A 109 18.44 -25.26 -8.91
N SER A 110 18.82 -24.05 -9.35
CA SER A 110 19.77 -23.17 -8.66
C SER A 110 19.32 -22.80 -7.24
N VAL A 111 18.01 -22.71 -7.01
CA VAL A 111 17.38 -22.56 -5.70
C VAL A 111 16.12 -23.42 -5.64
N LYS A 112 15.85 -24.06 -4.50
CA LYS A 112 14.62 -24.87 -4.30
C LYS A 112 13.38 -24.01 -4.03
N THR A 113 13.58 -22.81 -3.48
CA THR A 113 12.50 -21.92 -3.07
C THR A 113 13.02 -20.49 -3.08
N VAL A 114 12.25 -19.58 -3.65
CA VAL A 114 12.44 -18.14 -3.46
C VAL A 114 11.74 -17.77 -2.15
N PRO A 115 12.47 -17.33 -1.11
CA PRO A 115 11.88 -17.13 0.21
C PRO A 115 10.90 -15.96 0.23
N ARG A 116 10.00 -16.02 1.21
CA ARG A 116 9.20 -14.86 1.62
C ARG A 116 10.14 -13.75 2.05
N LYS A 117 9.90 -12.54 1.57
CA LYS A 117 10.75 -11.38 1.85
C LYS A 117 9.87 -10.18 2.21
N ARG A 118 10.28 -9.41 3.21
CA ARG A 118 9.64 -8.11 3.50
C ARG A 118 10.05 -7.11 2.43
N ALA A 119 9.06 -6.46 1.83
CA ALA A 119 9.29 -5.37 0.89
C ALA A 119 9.18 -4.02 1.62
N TYR A 120 9.81 -2.98 1.07
CA TYR A 120 9.76 -1.62 1.61
C TYR A 120 9.39 -0.62 0.51
N PRO A 121 8.73 0.51 0.86
CA PRO A 121 8.28 1.48 -0.13
C PRO A 121 9.42 2.25 -0.81
N TRP A 122 10.64 2.17 -0.27
CA TRP A 122 11.86 2.72 -0.85
C TRP A 122 12.77 1.64 -1.45
N SER A 123 12.31 0.40 -1.53
CA SER A 123 13.00 -0.65 -2.28
C SER A 123 13.00 -0.33 -3.78
N LYS A 124 13.79 -1.06 -4.54
CA LYS A 124 13.65 -1.16 -6.00
C LYS A 124 12.91 -2.46 -6.33
N ASP A 125 12.48 -2.58 -7.57
CA ASP A 125 12.01 -3.84 -8.13
C ASP A 125 13.10 -4.93 -8.04
N GLU A 126 12.69 -6.18 -8.00
CA GLU A 126 13.56 -7.34 -7.83
C GLU A 126 13.40 -8.31 -8.99
N ASP A 127 14.50 -8.69 -9.63
CA ASP A 127 14.53 -9.74 -10.64
C ASP A 127 15.32 -10.95 -10.12
N ILE A 128 14.69 -12.12 -10.17
CA ILE A 128 15.27 -13.39 -9.72
C ILE A 128 15.24 -14.34 -10.90
N VAL A 129 16.40 -14.92 -11.24
CA VAL A 129 16.50 -15.94 -12.28
C VAL A 129 16.82 -17.28 -11.65
N VAL A 130 16.00 -18.29 -11.95
CA VAL A 130 16.18 -19.67 -11.53
C VAL A 130 16.51 -20.51 -12.75
N THR A 131 17.57 -21.31 -12.66
CA THR A 131 18.05 -22.18 -13.73
C THR A 131 18.14 -23.61 -13.23
N TYR A 132 18.17 -24.59 -14.14
CA TYR A 132 18.36 -25.99 -13.80
C TYR A 132 19.70 -26.53 -14.33
N LYS A 133 20.26 -27.49 -13.62
CA LYS A 133 21.46 -28.23 -14.01
C LYS A 133 21.20 -29.72 -13.93
N GLU A 134 21.60 -30.47 -14.95
CA GLU A 134 21.46 -31.92 -14.99
C GLU A 134 22.21 -32.58 -13.82
N ASN A 135 21.58 -33.59 -13.22
CA ASN A 135 22.15 -34.39 -12.16
C ASN A 135 23.17 -35.36 -12.76
N LYS A 136 24.37 -35.42 -12.20
CA LYS A 136 25.39 -36.41 -12.59
C LYS A 136 25.13 -37.75 -11.93
#